data_AF-A0A5D4SQ00-F1
#
_entry.id   AF-A0A5D4SQ00-F1
#
_cell.length_a   1.000
_cell.length_b   1.000
_cell.length_c   1.000
_cell.angle_alpha   90.00
_cell.angle_beta   90.00
_cell.angle_gamma   90.00
#
_symmetry.space_group_name_H-M   'P 1'
#
loop_
_entity.id
_entity.type
_entity.pdbx_description
1 polymer ?
#
loop_
_entity_poly.entity_id
_entity_poly.type
_entity_poly.pdbx_seq_one_letter_code
_entity_poly.pdbx_strand_id
1 'polypeptide(L)'
;MPASEFYSEYEVFSKKTDTAPMQHQFSLMAPNEELALVFAQENFMRREPVADIWVVKRSQIRKMDPEERLTLQRLDNKDYRTAKGYGYLKKKWRQYEQNMLDEKEILSWGGNGNIDRRTEG
;
A
#
# COMPACT_ATOMS: atom_id res chain seq x y z
N MET A 1 20.19 44.77 -14.31
CA MET A 1 20.22 43.43 -13.70
C MET A 1 18.80 43.04 -13.34
N PRO A 2 18.25 41.92 -13.79
CA PRO A 2 16.89 41.53 -13.41
C PRO A 2 16.87 41.14 -11.92
N ALA A 3 15.84 41.54 -11.20
CA ALA A 3 15.69 41.33 -9.76
C ALA A 3 15.51 39.85 -9.34
N SER A 4 15.49 38.91 -10.29
CA SER A 4 15.15 37.50 -10.06
C SER A 4 16.27 36.66 -9.43
N GLU A 5 17.48 37.17 -9.28
CA GLU A 5 18.62 36.42 -8.72
C GLU A 5 18.83 36.63 -7.21
N PHE A 6 18.14 37.60 -6.59
CA PHE A 6 18.37 37.93 -5.18
C PHE A 6 17.65 37.00 -4.20
N TYR A 7 16.55 36.37 -4.62
CA TYR A 7 15.76 35.48 -3.76
C TYR A 7 15.35 34.23 -4.53
N SER A 8 15.42 33.09 -3.85
CA SER A 8 14.96 31.79 -4.33
C SER A 8 13.88 31.24 -3.41
N GLU A 9 12.99 30.42 -3.95
CA GLU A 9 11.97 29.73 -3.16
C GLU A 9 12.56 28.46 -2.52
N TYR A 10 12.27 28.29 -1.24
CA TYR A 10 12.66 27.13 -0.43
C TYR A 10 11.41 26.46 0.13
N GLU A 11 11.41 25.14 0.12
CA GLU A 11 10.40 24.32 0.80
C GLU A 11 10.96 23.95 2.18
N VAL A 12 10.16 24.18 3.22
CA VAL A 12 10.52 23.93 4.62
C VAL A 12 9.83 22.67 5.11
N PHE A 13 10.61 21.79 5.72
CA PHE A 13 10.13 20.58 6.34
C PHE A 13 10.48 20.56 7.83
N SER A 14 9.65 19.94 8.65
CA SER A 14 9.95 19.77 10.07
C SER A 14 9.52 18.41 10.61
N LYS A 15 10.16 18.01 11.72
CA LYS A 15 9.74 16.90 12.58
C LYS A 15 9.33 17.44 13.94
N LYS A 16 8.20 16.96 14.47
CA LYS A 16 7.73 17.34 15.82
C LYS A 16 8.51 16.62 16.93
N THR A 17 8.98 15.40 16.66
CA THR A 17 9.78 14.55 17.57
C THR A 17 10.83 13.78 16.76
N ASP A 18 11.85 13.23 17.42
CA ASP A 18 12.93 12.48 16.76
C ASP A 18 12.45 11.26 15.96
N THR A 19 11.33 10.66 16.39
CA THR A 19 10.71 9.50 15.75
C THR A 19 9.64 9.86 14.73
N ALA A 20 9.21 11.13 14.67
CA ALA A 20 8.19 11.56 13.73
C ALA A 20 8.72 11.59 12.29
N PRO A 21 7.85 11.34 11.28
CA PRO A 21 8.22 11.54 9.89
C PRO A 21 8.47 13.03 9.63
N MET A 22 9.39 13.30 8.69
CA MET A 22 9.61 14.66 8.18
C MET A 22 8.39 15.09 7.36
N GLN A 23 7.82 16.25 7.68
CA GLN A 23 6.60 16.76 7.05
C GLN A 23 6.87 18.11 6.39
N HIS A 24 6.33 18.32 5.18
CA HIS A 24 6.29 19.63 4.56
C HIS A 24 5.38 20.56 5.36
N GLN A 25 5.81 21.81 5.56
CA GLN A 25 5.07 22.78 6.37
C GLN A 25 4.66 23.99 5.55
N PHE A 26 5.61 24.66 4.91
CA PHE A 26 5.37 25.85 4.10
C PHE A 26 6.55 26.11 3.16
N SER A 27 6.38 27.08 2.25
CA SER A 27 7.46 27.64 1.46
C SER A 27 7.82 29.05 1.91
N LEU A 28 9.07 29.45 1.67
CA LEU A 28 9.56 30.80 1.94
C LEU A 28 10.52 31.27 0.85
N MET A 29 10.77 32.58 0.80
CA MET A 29 11.76 33.19 -0.08
C MET A 29 12.99 33.60 0.72
N ALA A 30 14.17 33.19 0.27
CA ALA A 30 15.44 33.53 0.90
C ALA A 30 16.55 33.70 -0.15
N PRO A 31 17.58 34.50 0.13
CA PRO A 31 18.70 34.68 -0.78
C PRO A 31 19.65 33.48 -0.82
N ASN A 32 19.73 32.71 0.27
CA ASN A 32 20.54 31.50 0.39
C ASN A 32 19.93 30.53 1.44
N GLU A 33 20.53 29.35 1.55
CA GLU A 33 20.08 28.28 2.46
C GLU A 33 20.21 28.64 3.95
N GLU A 34 21.27 29.36 4.33
CA GLU A 34 21.50 29.76 5.71
C GLU A 34 20.40 30.69 6.20
N LEU A 35 20.04 31.70 5.42
CA LEU A 35 18.95 32.62 5.74
C LEU A 35 17.58 31.94 5.64
N ALA A 36 17.41 31.00 4.72
CA ALA A 36 16.20 30.17 4.67
C ALA A 36 15.98 29.42 5.99
N LEU A 37 17.04 28.85 6.56
CA LEU A 37 16.98 28.13 7.83
C LEU A 37 16.62 29.05 9.00
N VAL A 38 17.22 30.24 9.07
CA VAL A 38 16.90 31.24 10.11
C VAL A 38 15.42 31.63 10.02
N PHE A 39 14.93 31.97 8.84
CA PHE A 39 13.52 32.34 8.64
C PHE A 39 12.56 31.18 8.97
N ALA A 40 12.94 29.94 8.64
CA ALA A 40 12.18 28.76 9.02
C ALA A 40 12.11 28.62 10.56
N GLN A 41 13.24 28.71 11.25
CA GLN A 41 13.31 28.63 12.71
C GLN A 41 12.44 29.70 13.39
N GLU A 42 12.52 30.96 12.94
CA GLU A 42 11.72 32.06 13.49
C GLU A 42 10.20 31.80 13.39
N ASN A 43 9.76 31.14 12.31
CA ASN A 43 8.36 30.76 12.15
C ASN A 43 7.90 29.68 13.15
N PHE A 44 8.77 28.75 13.55
CA PHE A 44 8.43 27.66 14.47
C PHE A 44 8.60 27.99 15.96
N MET A 45 9.60 28.80 16.32
CA MET A 45 9.99 29.06 17.72
C MET A 45 8.88 29.61 18.62
N ARG A 46 7.76 30.07 18.05
CA ARG A 46 6.64 30.66 18.80
C ARG A 46 5.37 29.81 18.82
N ARG A 47 5.32 28.67 18.11
CA ARG A 47 4.04 27.98 17.83
C ARG A 47 4.01 26.52 18.21
N GLU A 48 5.04 25.74 17.85
CA GLU A 48 5.03 24.30 18.06
C GLU A 48 6.42 23.77 18.46
N PRO A 49 6.49 22.68 19.24
CA PRO A 49 7.75 21.97 19.45
C PRO A 49 8.22 21.37 18.13
N VAL A 50 9.50 21.57 17.82
CA VAL A 50 10.17 21.06 16.63
C VAL A 50 11.49 20.43 17.03
N ALA A 51 11.71 19.20 16.60
CA ALA A 51 12.93 18.43 16.85
C ALA A 51 13.97 18.62 15.74
N ASP A 52 13.53 18.81 14.48
CA ASP A 52 14.43 18.99 13.33
C ASP A 52 13.74 19.82 12.23
N ILE A 53 14.53 20.58 11.46
CA ILE A 53 14.08 21.45 10.37
C ILE A 53 15.01 21.27 9.17
N TRP A 54 14.43 20.96 8.02
CA TRP A 54 15.15 20.95 6.74
C TRP A 54 14.65 22.07 5.84
N VAL A 55 15.57 22.69 5.12
CA VAL A 55 15.27 23.64 4.05
C VAL A 55 15.84 23.10 2.75
N VAL A 56 15.04 23.10 1.69
CA VAL A 56 15.46 22.60 0.39
C VAL A 56 15.04 23.61 -0.67
N LYS A 57 15.98 24.04 -1.52
CA LYS A 57 15.66 24.93 -2.63
C LYS A 57 14.65 24.25 -3.55
N ARG A 58 13.54 24.92 -3.87
CA ARG A 58 12.43 24.31 -4.64
C ARG A 58 12.88 23.78 -6.00
N SER A 59 13.88 24.41 -6.62
CA SER A 59 14.47 23.95 -7.88
C SER A 59 15.18 22.60 -7.79
N GLN A 60 15.53 22.13 -6.59
CA GLN A 60 16.14 20.81 -6.35
C GLN A 60 15.10 19.71 -6.13
N ILE A 61 13.80 20.05 -6.12
CA ILE A 61 12.72 19.10 -5.88
C ILE A 61 12.05 18.76 -7.21
N ARG A 62 12.27 17.53 -7.68
CA ARG A 62 11.51 16.97 -8.82
C ARG A 62 10.11 16.60 -8.34
N LYS A 63 9.09 17.30 -8.86
CA LYS A 63 7.68 16.93 -8.68
C LYS A 63 7.25 16.03 -9.85
N MET A 64 6.35 15.10 -9.60
CA MET A 64 5.74 14.33 -10.69
C MET A 64 4.87 15.25 -11.54
N ASP A 65 4.87 15.02 -12.84
CA ASP A 65 3.94 15.67 -13.74
C ASP A 65 2.55 14.99 -13.68
N PRO A 66 1.47 15.67 -14.12
CA PRO A 66 0.13 15.09 -14.12
C PRO A 66 0.05 13.74 -14.83
N GLU A 67 0.77 13.57 -15.94
CA GLU A 67 0.82 12.32 -16.70
C GLU A 67 1.51 11.20 -15.91
N GLU A 68 2.64 11.50 -15.27
CA GLU A 68 3.36 10.52 -14.44
C GLU A 68 2.52 10.07 -13.26
N ARG A 69 1.70 10.96 -12.67
CA ARG A 69 0.81 10.57 -11.57
C ARG A 69 -0.19 9.48 -11.98
N LEU A 70 -0.56 9.39 -13.25
CA LEU A 70 -1.45 8.32 -13.75
C LEU A 70 -0.81 6.94 -13.59
N THR A 71 0.53 6.86 -13.57
CA THR A 71 1.26 5.59 -13.36
C THR A 71 1.21 5.08 -11.92
N LEU A 72 0.84 5.93 -10.95
CA LEU A 72 0.74 5.53 -9.54
C LEU A 72 -0.51 4.69 -9.23
N GLN A 73 -1.37 4.44 -10.22
CA GLN A 73 -2.52 3.55 -10.04
C GLN A 73 -2.03 2.20 -9.51
N ARG A 74 -2.62 1.79 -8.38
CA ARG A 74 -2.27 0.53 -7.73
C ARG A 74 -2.53 -0.60 -8.72
N LEU A 75 -1.46 -1.27 -9.14
CA LEU A 75 -1.56 -2.55 -9.84
C LEU A 75 -2.07 -3.59 -8.84
N ASP A 76 -3.38 -3.82 -8.82
CA ASP A 76 -4.02 -4.85 -7.99
C ASP A 76 -3.90 -6.23 -8.67
N ASN A 77 -2.66 -6.63 -8.96
CA ASN A 77 -2.34 -7.89 -9.62
C ASN A 77 -1.84 -8.96 -8.64
N LYS A 78 -2.10 -8.78 -7.33
CA LYS A 78 -1.58 -9.64 -6.26
C LYS A 78 -2.68 -10.20 -5.38
N ASP A 79 -3.83 -10.54 -5.97
CA ASP A 79 -4.97 -11.14 -5.27
C ASP A 79 -4.56 -12.38 -4.46
N TYR A 80 -3.57 -13.14 -4.95
CA TYR A 80 -2.96 -14.28 -4.25
C TYR A 80 -2.38 -13.97 -2.86
N ARG A 81 -2.14 -12.69 -2.53
CA ARG A 81 -1.65 -12.24 -1.20
C ARG A 81 -2.77 -11.97 -0.21
N THR A 82 -4.03 -11.96 -0.66
CA THR A 82 -5.19 -11.62 0.17
C THR A 82 -6.11 -12.82 0.30
N ALA A 83 -6.76 -12.98 1.45
CA ALA A 83 -7.76 -14.05 1.65
C ALA A 83 -8.90 -13.98 0.61
N LYS A 84 -9.24 -12.77 0.15
CA LYS A 84 -10.24 -12.52 -0.89
C LYS A 84 -9.88 -13.19 -2.22
N GLY A 85 -8.60 -13.24 -2.59
CA GLY A 85 -8.14 -13.87 -3.83
C GLY A 85 -8.34 -15.38 -3.90
N TYR A 86 -8.57 -16.03 -2.75
CA TYR A 86 -8.84 -17.47 -2.66
C TYR A 86 -10.33 -17.82 -2.65
N GLY A 87 -11.24 -16.86 -2.87
CA GLY A 87 -12.68 -17.10 -2.87
C GLY A 87 -13.16 -18.20 -3.84
N TYR A 88 -12.41 -18.46 -4.91
CA TYR A 88 -12.70 -19.52 -5.88
C TYR A 88 -12.54 -20.94 -5.30
N LEU A 89 -11.71 -21.13 -4.27
CA LEU A 89 -11.52 -22.45 -3.66
C LEU A 89 -12.82 -22.97 -3.08
N LYS A 90 -13.60 -22.13 -2.40
CA LYS A 90 -14.91 -22.51 -1.84
C LYS A 90 -15.84 -23.11 -2.91
N LYS A 91 -15.82 -22.55 -4.13
CA LYS A 91 -16.60 -23.07 -5.27
C LYS A 91 -16.08 -24.42 -5.76
N LYS A 92 -14.75 -24.60 -5.84
CA LYS A 92 -14.12 -25.89 -6.18
C LYS A 92 -14.46 -26.98 -5.16
N TRP A 93 -14.33 -26.70 -3.86
CA TRP A 93 -14.66 -27.65 -2.79
C TRP A 93 -16.11 -28.13 -2.89
N ARG A 94 -17.05 -27.22 -3.15
CA ARG A 94 -18.48 -27.55 -3.33
C ARG A 94 -18.75 -28.45 -4.54
N GLN A 95 -18.01 -28.26 -5.63
CA GLN A 95 -18.10 -29.12 -6.82
C GLN A 95 -17.54 -30.52 -6.56
N TYR A 96 -16.44 -30.63 -5.82
CA TYR A 96 -15.89 -31.93 -5.43
C TYR A 96 -16.82 -32.67 -4.45
N GLU A 97 -17.38 -31.99 -3.45
CA GLU A 97 -18.37 -32.59 -2.54
C GLU A 97 -19.62 -33.10 -3.28
N GLN A 98 -20.08 -32.39 -4.31
CA GLN A 98 -21.19 -32.88 -5.15
C GLN A 98 -20.82 -34.11 -5.98
N ASN A 99 -19.58 -34.19 -6.47
CA ASN A 99 -19.13 -35.33 -7.28
C ASN A 99 -18.83 -36.59 -6.46
N MET A 100 -18.49 -36.48 -5.16
CA MET A 100 -18.31 -37.63 -4.25
C MET A 100 -19.63 -38.30 -3.83
N LEU A 101 -20.76 -37.77 -4.29
CA LEU A 101 -22.10 -38.30 -4.03
C LEU A 101 -22.86 -38.57 -5.34
N ASP A 102 -22.15 -38.78 -6.46
CA ASP A 102 -22.81 -39.12 -7.72
C ASP A 102 -23.49 -40.48 -7.60
N GLU A 103 -24.75 -40.58 -8.05
CA GLU A 103 -25.63 -41.74 -7.83
C GLU A 103 -24.99 -43.06 -8.32
N LYS A 104 -24.10 -42.97 -9.30
CA LYS A 104 -23.31 -44.09 -9.83
C LYS A 104 -22.33 -44.68 -8.81
N GLU A 105 -21.72 -43.87 -7.96
CA GLU A 105 -20.77 -44.33 -6.92
C GLU A 105 -21.54 -45.03 -5.78
N ILE A 106 -22.68 -44.46 -5.36
CA ILE A 106 -23.57 -45.04 -4.35
C ILE A 106 -24.18 -46.38 -4.83
N LEU A 107 -24.60 -46.47 -6.09
CA LEU A 107 -25.13 -47.70 -6.68
C LEU A 107 -24.07 -48.80 -6.85
N SER A 108 -22.78 -48.45 -6.95
CA SER A 108 -21.69 -49.42 -7.05
C SER A 108 -21.44 -50.21 -5.75
N TRP A 109 -21.88 -49.69 -4.60
CA TRP A 109 -21.70 -50.34 -3.29
C TRP A 109 -22.82 -51.35 -2.95
N GLY A 110 -23.93 -51.33 -3.68
CA GLY A 110 -25.11 -52.16 -3.39
C GLY A 110 -25.12 -53.56 -4.01
N GLY A 111 -24.08 -53.98 -4.73
CA GLY A 111 -24.13 -55.18 -5.57
C GLY A 111 -22.98 -56.16 -5.40
N ASN A 112 -22.88 -56.86 -4.27
CA ASN A 112 -22.38 -58.25 -4.18
C ASN A 112 -22.38 -58.76 -2.73
N GLY A 113 -23.57 -59.08 -2.21
CA GLY A 113 -23.73 -59.97 -1.06
C GLY A 113 -24.31 -61.29 -1.54
N ASN A 114 -23.51 -62.14 -2.17
CA ASN A 114 -23.95 -63.48 -2.55
C ASN A 114 -24.15 -64.30 -1.28
N ILE A 115 -25.41 -64.47 -0.90
CA ILE A 115 -25.89 -65.30 0.20
C ILE A 115 -25.57 -66.75 -0.16
N ASP A 116 -24.49 -67.29 0.40
CA ASP A 116 -24.13 -68.69 0.24
C ASP A 116 -25.05 -69.54 1.13
N ARG A 117 -26.23 -69.89 0.59
CA ARG A 117 -27.08 -70.97 1.08
C ARG A 117 -26.40 -72.29 0.74
N ARG A 118 -25.77 -72.94 1.73
CA ARG A 118 -25.48 -74.38 1.65
C ARG A 118 -26.31 -75.14 2.67
N THR A 119 -27.27 -75.87 2.11
CA THR A 119 -28.05 -76.95 2.70
C THR A 119 -27.24 -78.25 2.76
N GLU A 120 -27.46 -78.97 3.86
CA GLU A 120 -27.48 -80.44 4.05
C GLU A 120 -26.18 -81.25 4.21
N GLY A 121 -26.23 -82.13 5.22
CA GLY A 121 -25.22 -83.10 5.67
C GLY A 121 -25.48 -83.53 7.10
#